data_AF-A0A6P0WY06-F1
#
_entry.id   AF-A0A6P0WY06-F1
#
_cell.length_a   1.000
_cell.length_b   1.000
_cell.length_c   1.000
_cell.angle_alpha   90.00
_cell.angle_beta   90.00
_cell.angle_gamma   90.00
#
_symmetry.space_group_name_H-M   'P 1'
#
loop_
_entity.id
_entity.type
_entity.pdbx_description
1 polymer ?
#
loop_
_entity_poly.entity_id
_entity_poly.type
_entity_poly.pdbx_seq_one_letter_code
_entity_poly.pdbx_strand_id
1 'polypeptide(L)'
;DAHVNPVAVVDYFHNHGLQTGDYIIVEDTNKYLWEFWSQNWEDENEVEKGNQKLADVRNWLLEHEAQYLVDTYYLDMFGYNVSKNWNSVLKRF
;
A
#
# COMPACT_ATOMS: atom_id res chain seq x y z
N ASP A 1 -11.44 2.66 5.46
CA ASP A 1 -10.37 3.14 6.33
C ASP A 1 -10.06 2.05 7.37
N ALA A 2 -8.87 1.47 7.30
CA ALA A 2 -8.47 0.31 8.09
C ALA A 2 -7.04 0.49 8.60
N HIS A 3 -6.89 0.48 9.92
CA HIS A 3 -5.62 0.72 10.60
C HIS A 3 -4.97 -0.57 11.13
N VAL A 4 -5.69 -1.69 11.09
CA VAL A 4 -5.25 -2.98 11.62
C VAL A 4 -5.45 -4.06 10.56
N ASN A 5 -4.45 -4.93 10.40
CA ASN A 5 -4.45 -6.06 9.47
C ASN A 5 -4.88 -5.68 8.04
N PRO A 6 -4.18 -4.74 7.39
CA PRO A 6 -4.54 -4.26 6.05
C PRO A 6 -4.50 -5.37 5.00
N VAL A 7 -3.62 -6.37 5.16
CA VAL A 7 -3.57 -7.53 4.24
C VAL A 7 -4.85 -8.34 4.27
N ALA A 8 -5.40 -8.67 5.44
CA ALA A 8 -6.66 -9.41 5.50
C ALA A 8 -7.83 -8.64 4.86
N VAL A 9 -7.84 -7.31 5.00
CA VAL A 9 -8.86 -6.46 4.37
C VAL A 9 -8.72 -6.49 2.85
N VAL A 10 -7.51 -6.28 2.35
CA VAL A 10 -7.21 -6.30 0.90
C VAL A 10 -7.52 -7.69 0.31
N ASP A 11 -7.12 -8.76 1.00
CA ASP A 11 -7.38 -10.14 0.59
C ASP A 11 -8.88 -10.48 0.57
N TYR A 12 -9.64 -10.00 1.56
CA TYR A 12 -11.09 -10.16 1.54
C TYR A 12 -11.71 -9.52 0.30
N PHE A 13 -11.32 -8.29 -0.04
CA PHE A 13 -11.83 -7.61 -1.23
C PHE A 13 -11.36 -8.26 -2.53
N HIS A 14 -10.11 -8.74 -2.60
CA HIS A 14 -9.61 -9.53 -3.72
C HIS A 14 -10.52 -10.75 -4.00
N ASN A 15 -10.87 -11.49 -2.95
CA ASN A 15 -11.65 -12.72 -3.08
C ASN A 15 -13.16 -12.50 -3.27
N HIS A 16 -13.72 -11.38 -2.78
CA HIS A 16 -15.18 -11.23 -2.65
C HIS A 16 -15.78 -9.97 -3.28
N GLY A 17 -14.98 -9.04 -3.80
CA GLY A 17 -15.52 -7.74 -4.22
C GLY A 17 -14.90 -7.13 -5.47
N LEU A 18 -13.57 -7.17 -5.59
CA LEU A 18 -12.88 -6.48 -6.69
C LEU A 18 -13.17 -7.18 -8.02
N GLN A 19 -13.41 -6.39 -9.06
CA GLN A 19 -13.57 -6.83 -10.44
C GLN A 19 -12.45 -6.24 -11.31
N THR A 20 -12.24 -6.79 -12.50
CA THR A 20 -11.34 -6.20 -13.49
C THR A 20 -11.72 -4.74 -13.75
N GLY A 21 -10.77 -3.83 -13.59
CA GLY A 21 -10.96 -2.39 -13.71
C GLY A 21 -11.13 -1.65 -12.38
N ASP A 22 -11.42 -2.36 -11.29
CA ASP A 22 -11.52 -1.75 -9.96
C ASP A 22 -10.15 -1.35 -9.40
N TYR A 23 -10.21 -0.39 -8.50
CA TYR A 23 -9.05 0.18 -7.82
C TYR A 23 -9.12 -0.10 -6.32
N ILE A 24 -7.98 -0.45 -5.74
CA ILE A 24 -7.77 -0.42 -4.29
C ILE A 24 -6.60 0.50 -3.96
N ILE A 25 -6.77 1.28 -2.90
CA ILE A 25 -5.76 2.22 -2.40
C ILE A 25 -5.39 1.78 -0.98
N VAL A 26 -4.11 1.49 -0.74
CA VAL A 26 -3.60 1.26 0.61
C VAL A 26 -2.76 2.46 1.04
N GLU A 27 -3.22 3.16 2.07
CA GLU A 27 -2.56 4.38 2.55
C GLU A 27 -1.32 4.10 3.42
N ASP A 28 -0.48 5.12 3.61
CA ASP A 28 0.71 5.09 4.46
C ASP A 28 1.74 4.01 4.07
N THR A 29 1.97 3.80 2.78
CA THR A 29 2.98 2.87 2.27
C THR A 29 4.25 3.58 1.78
N ASN A 30 4.39 4.88 2.04
CA ASN A 30 5.59 5.63 1.67
C ASN A 30 6.73 5.36 2.67
N LYS A 31 7.80 4.69 2.21
CA LYS A 31 9.00 4.38 3.01
C LYS A 31 9.67 5.63 3.61
N TYR A 32 9.83 6.70 2.81
CA TYR A 32 10.50 7.92 3.28
C TYR A 32 9.68 8.66 4.33
N LEU A 33 8.35 8.55 4.27
CA LEU A 33 7.47 9.07 5.31
C LEU A 33 7.75 8.39 6.65
N TRP A 34 7.85 7.05 6.67
CA TRP A 34 8.16 6.30 7.88
C TRP A 34 9.58 6.52 8.38
N GLU A 35 10.56 6.68 7.48
CA GLU A 35 11.93 7.07 7.86
C GLU A 35 11.94 8.45 8.53
N PHE A 36 11.19 9.42 8.01
CA PHE A 36 11.05 10.73 8.63
C PHE A 36 10.41 10.61 10.02
N TRP A 37 9.32 9.86 10.16
CA TRP A 37 8.65 9.67 11.44
C TRP A 37 9.50 8.95 12.48
N SER A 38 10.34 7.99 12.07
CA SER A 38 11.27 7.30 12.99
C SER A 38 12.23 8.24 13.73
N GLN A 39 12.47 9.44 13.20
CA GLN A 39 13.34 10.45 13.80
C GLN A 39 12.56 11.57 14.51
N ASN A 40 11.24 11.66 14.29
CA ASN A 40 10.44 12.82 14.65
C ASN A 40 9.15 12.48 15.43
N TRP A 41 8.87 11.20 15.69
CA TRP A 41 7.73 10.74 16.47
C TRP A 41 8.19 9.94 17.69
N GLU A 42 7.65 10.27 18.85
CA GLU A 42 7.92 9.60 20.14
C GLU A 42 7.33 8.17 20.25
N ASP A 43 6.37 7.77 19.40
CA ASP A 43 5.74 6.45 19.47
C ASP A 43 6.43 5.46 18.51
N GLU A 44 7.49 4.83 19.01
CA GLU A 44 8.27 3.83 18.28
C GLU A 44 7.43 2.62 17.84
N ASN A 45 6.37 2.27 18.57
CA ASN A 45 5.51 1.13 18.22
C ASN A 45 4.67 1.43 16.97
N GLU A 46 4.16 2.65 16.85
CA GLU A 46 3.42 3.06 15.65
C GLU A 46 4.33 3.14 14.42
N VAL A 47 5.57 3.61 14.59
CA VAL A 47 6.57 3.60 13.51
C VAL A 47 6.89 2.16 13.05
N GLU A 48 7.08 1.24 14.00
CA GLU A 48 7.34 -0.17 13.68
C GLU A 48 6.15 -0.82 12.95
N LYS A 49 4.92 -0.57 13.39
CA LYS A 49 3.70 -1.03 12.68
C LYS A 49 3.62 -0.48 11.26
N GLY A 50 4.01 0.78 11.05
CA GLY A 50 4.09 1.40 9.73
C GLY A 50 5.07 0.69 8.80
N ASN A 51 6.27 0.39 9.30
CA ASN A 51 7.28 -0.38 8.56
C ASN A 51 6.80 -1.80 8.23
N GLN A 52 6.16 -2.47 9.19
CA GLN A 52 5.62 -3.82 8.99
C GLN A 52 4.49 -3.81 7.95
N LYS A 53 3.58 -2.83 8.01
CA LYS A 53 2.51 -2.66 7.02
C LYS A 53 3.05 -2.55 5.60
N LEU A 54 4.15 -1.83 5.40
CA LEU A 54 4.80 -1.74 4.09
C LEU A 54 5.30 -3.10 3.59
N ALA A 55 5.97 -3.86 4.46
CA ALA A 55 6.49 -5.18 4.13
C ALA A 55 5.35 -6.16 3.79
N ASP A 56 4.28 -6.14 4.59
CA ASP A 56 3.12 -7.03 4.42
C ASP A 56 2.38 -6.76 3.10
N VAL A 57 2.09 -5.49 2.80
CA VAL A 57 1.43 -5.09 1.55
C VAL A 57 2.31 -5.41 0.34
N ARG A 58 3.63 -5.21 0.45
CA ARG A 58 4.57 -5.57 -0.61
C ARG A 58 4.57 -7.08 -0.88
N ASN A 59 4.59 -7.91 0.17
CA ASN A 59 4.60 -9.36 0.00
C ASN A 59 3.30 -9.85 -0.62
N TRP A 60 2.15 -9.35 -0.14
CA TRP A 60 0.85 -9.66 -0.75
C TRP A 60 0.81 -9.26 -2.23
N LEU A 61 1.37 -8.11 -2.59
CA LEU A 61 1.44 -7.66 -3.97
C LEU A 61 2.29 -8.55 -4.88
N LEU A 62 3.41 -9.07 -4.38
CA LEU A 62 4.25 -10.00 -5.13
C LEU A 62 3.53 -11.32 -5.39
N GLU A 63 2.69 -11.78 -4.46
CA GLU A 63 1.87 -12.98 -4.62
C GLU A 63 0.73 -12.79 -5.65
N HIS A 64 0.33 -11.54 -5.89
CA HIS A 64 -0.76 -11.16 -6.79
C HIS A 64 -0.29 -10.31 -7.99
N GLU A 65 1.00 -10.38 -8.35
CA GLU A 65 1.60 -9.56 -9.42
C GLU A 65 0.93 -9.82 -10.79
N ALA A 66 0.38 -11.01 -10.97
CA ALA A 66 -0.35 -11.44 -12.16
C ALA A 66 -1.83 -11.04 -12.14
N GLN A 67 -2.28 -10.22 -11.19
CA GLN A 67 -3.66 -9.69 -11.12
C GLN A 67 -3.72 -8.18 -10.87
N TYR A 68 -2.63 -7.57 -10.40
CA TYR A 68 -2.59 -6.15 -10.08
C TYR A 68 -1.49 -5.41 -10.83
N LEU A 69 -1.81 -4.21 -11.30
CA LEU A 69 -0.85 -3.24 -11.79
C LEU A 69 -0.88 -2.01 -10.88
N VAL A 70 0.30 -1.45 -10.59
CA VAL A 70 0.38 -0.10 -10.03
C VAL A 70 -0.13 0.86 -11.10
N ASP A 71 -1.16 1.63 -10.78
CA ASP A 71 -1.69 2.61 -11.72
C ASP A 71 -0.74 3.82 -11.79
N THR A 72 -0.04 3.92 -12.92
CA THR A 72 0.89 5.01 -13.18
C THR A 72 0.16 6.32 -13.50
N TYR A 73 -1.09 6.33 -13.95
CA TYR A 73 -1.79 7.60 -14.21
C TYR A 73 -2.01 8.41 -12.92
N TYR A 74 -2.33 7.74 -11.82
CA TYR A 74 -2.56 8.41 -10.52
C TYR A 74 -1.31 8.59 -9.68
N LEU A 75 -0.25 7.81 -9.93
CA LEU A 75 0.95 7.80 -9.10
C LEU A 75 2.20 8.34 -9.81
N ASP A 76 2.19 8.42 -11.14
CA ASP A 76 3.36 8.82 -11.93
C ASP A 76 3.32 10.29 -12.32
N MET A 77 3.34 11.19 -11.32
CA MET A 77 3.35 12.62 -11.62
C MET A 77 4.65 13.06 -12.34
N PHE A 78 5.75 12.28 -12.30
CA PHE A 78 7.08 12.66 -12.81
C PHE A 78 8.04 11.53 -13.22
N GLY A 79 7.57 10.32 -13.53
CA GLY A 79 8.40 9.12 -13.77
C GLY A 79 8.71 8.30 -12.50
N TYR A 80 8.13 8.66 -11.36
CA TYR A 80 8.29 8.01 -10.06
C TYR A 80 7.08 8.29 -9.15
N ASN A 81 6.76 7.33 -8.27
CA ASN A 81 5.63 7.45 -7.35
C ASN A 81 5.99 8.31 -6.13
N VAL A 82 5.40 9.51 -6.07
CA VAL A 82 5.71 10.55 -5.07
C VAL A 82 4.60 10.71 -4.01
N SER A 83 3.59 9.85 -4.02
CA SER A 83 2.44 9.98 -3.12
C SER A 83 2.71 9.37 -1.73
N LYS A 84 1.79 9.57 -0.77
CA LYS A 84 1.77 8.82 0.50
C LYS A 84 1.56 7.30 0.28
N ASN A 85 1.17 6.91 -0.93
CA ASN A 85 0.64 5.61 -1.32
C ASN A 85 1.60 4.99 -2.36
N TRP A 86 2.84 4.77 -1.93
CA TRP A 86 3.87 4.21 -2.79
C TRP A 86 3.51 2.76 -3.15
N ASN A 87 3.37 2.49 -4.45
CA ASN A 87 3.01 1.21 -5.06
C ASN A 87 1.69 0.61 -4.55
N SER A 88 0.73 1.45 -4.15
CA SER A 88 -0.46 0.97 -3.46
C SER A 88 -1.79 1.46 -4.03
N VAL A 89 -1.79 2.14 -5.19
CA VAL A 89 -2.99 2.28 -6.04
C VAL A 89 -2.93 1.14 -7.05
N LEU A 90 -3.72 0.12 -6.79
CA LEU A 90 -3.65 -1.15 -7.49
C LEU A 90 -4.91 -1.32 -8.32
N LYS A 91 -4.72 -1.55 -9.62
CA LYS A 91 -5.80 -1.85 -10.54
C LYS A 91 -5.85 -3.34 -10.81
N ARG A 92 -7.02 -3.97 -10.60
CA ARG A 92 -7.23 -5.37 -10.96
C ARG A 92 -7.39 -5.52 -12.48
N PHE A 93 -6.75 -6.51 -13.09
CA PHE A 93 -6.91 -6.84 -14.51
C PHE A 93 -7.62 -8.17 -14.74
#